data_AF-A0A834FUM3-F1
#
_entry.id   AF-A0A834FUM3-F1
#
_cell.length_a   1.000
_cell.length_b   1.000
_cell.length_c   1.000
_cell.angle_alpha   90.00
_cell.angle_beta   90.00
_cell.angle_gamma   90.00
#
_symmetry.space_group_name_H-M   'P 1'
#
loop_
_entity.id
_entity.type
_entity.pdbx_description
1 polymer ?
#
loop_
_entity_poly.entity_id
_entity_poly.type
_entity_poly.pdbx_seq_one_letter_code
_entity_poly.pdbx_strand_id
1 'polypeptide(L)'
;MDLASDLVKYTYEDLTLITGGFSAENFIGYTKSGQKEIKLLTDPDVKGHLDMVKLIGCCSENWQLGVVYDLEPINSLSNIVLQGLRVEGC
;
A
#
# COMPACT_ATOMS: atom_id res chain seq x y z
N MET A 1 -10.44 -3.14 21.09
CA MET A 1 -10.08 -1.79 20.64
C MET A 1 -10.47 -1.74 19.18
N ASP A 2 -11.45 -0.92 18.82
CA ASP A 2 -12.01 -0.88 17.46
C ASP A 2 -11.01 -0.18 16.54
N LEU A 3 -10.10 -0.96 15.94
CA LEU A 3 -8.98 -0.48 15.12
C LEU A 3 -9.43 0.33 13.88
N ALA A 4 -10.72 0.28 13.55
CA ALA A 4 -11.36 0.88 12.39
C ALA A 4 -11.90 2.31 12.63
N SER A 5 -11.84 2.88 13.83
CA SER A 5 -12.38 4.22 14.09
C SER A 5 -11.62 5.33 13.36
N ASP A 6 -10.33 5.12 13.09
CA ASP A 6 -9.44 6.16 12.56
C ASP A 6 -9.16 6.02 11.05
N LEU A 7 -9.64 4.94 10.43
CA LEU A 7 -9.43 4.69 9.00
C LEU A 7 -10.54 5.33 8.17
N VAL A 8 -10.13 6.01 7.11
CA VAL A 8 -11.07 6.51 6.10
C VAL A 8 -11.69 5.31 5.39
N LYS A 9 -13.02 5.25 5.37
CA LYS A 9 -13.75 4.27 4.57
C LYS A 9 -13.88 4.76 3.14
N TYR A 10 -13.43 3.95 2.21
CA TYR A 10 -13.57 4.15 0.78
C TYR A 10 -14.55 3.16 0.19
N THR A 11 -15.25 3.57 -0.85
CA THR A 11 -15.98 2.67 -1.75
C THR A 11 -15.05 2.10 -2.81
N TYR A 12 -15.47 1.03 -3.49
CA TYR A 12 -14.72 0.50 -4.62
C TYR A 12 -14.63 1.52 -5.78
N GLU A 13 -15.66 2.34 -5.95
CA GLU A 13 -15.69 3.41 -6.94
C GLU A 13 -14.64 4.49 -6.64
N ASP A 14 -14.48 4.89 -5.38
CA ASP A 14 -13.44 5.83 -4.96
C ASP A 14 -12.04 5.29 -5.31
N LEU A 15 -11.77 4.03 -4.98
CA LEU A 15 -10.49 3.40 -5.31
C LEU A 15 -10.26 3.29 -6.82
N THR A 16 -11.32 2.99 -7.58
CA THR A 16 -11.27 2.95 -9.04
C THR A 16 -10.92 4.32 -9.61
N LEU A 17 -11.53 5.41 -9.12
CA LEU A 17 -11.26 6.76 -9.58
C LEU A 17 -9.81 7.19 -9.27
N ILE A 18 -9.34 6.96 -8.05
CA ILE A 18 -8.00 7.41 -7.61
C ILE A 18 -6.88 6.63 -8.32
N THR A 19 -7.12 5.37 -8.67
CA THR A 19 -6.12 4.51 -9.34
C THR A 19 -6.19 4.57 -10.88
N GLY A 20 -7.04 5.43 -11.45
CA GLY A 20 -7.25 5.48 -12.89
C GLY A 20 -7.81 4.17 -13.45
N GLY A 21 -8.73 3.54 -12.72
CA GLY A 21 -9.32 2.26 -13.08
C GLY A 21 -8.40 1.06 -12.83
N PHE A 22 -7.53 1.14 -11.83
CA PHE A 22 -6.44 0.18 -11.60
C PHE A 22 -5.53 0.03 -12.83
N SER A 23 -5.21 1.15 -13.48
CA SER A 23 -4.33 1.20 -14.63
C SER A 23 -2.95 0.61 -14.31
N ALA A 24 -2.37 -0.10 -15.28
CA ALA A 24 -1.03 -0.67 -15.16
C ALA A 24 0.06 0.40 -14.95
N GLU A 25 -0.20 1.66 -15.32
CA GLU A 25 0.74 2.77 -15.09
C GLU A 25 0.84 3.18 -13.61
N ASN A 26 -0.21 2.92 -12.82
CA ASN A 26 -0.25 3.17 -11.38
C ASN A 26 0.16 1.95 -10.56
N PHE A 27 0.55 0.85 -11.22
CA PHE A 27 0.94 -0.39 -10.55
C PHE A 27 2.38 -0.32 -10.02
N ILE A 28 2.54 -0.42 -8.70
CA ILE A 28 3.85 -0.35 -8.04
C ILE A 28 4.53 -1.73 -7.97
N GLY A 29 3.77 -2.81 -7.76
CA GLY A 29 4.33 -4.16 -7.67
C GLY A 29 3.39 -5.20 -7.05
N TYR A 30 3.87 -6.45 -7.01
CA TYR A 30 3.16 -7.59 -6.45
C TYR A 30 3.86 -8.12 -5.20
N THR A 31 3.11 -8.30 -4.10
CA THR A 31 3.59 -8.98 -2.90
C THR A 31 2.83 -10.30 -2.72
N LYS A 32 3.49 -11.32 -2.15
CA LYS A 32 2.87 -12.64 -1.92
C LYS A 32 1.94 -12.68 -0.69
N SER A 33 1.65 -11.54 -0.06
CA SER A 33 1.27 -11.49 1.36
C SER A 33 0.01 -10.68 1.71
N GLY A 34 -0.82 -10.29 0.75
CA GLY A 34 -1.90 -9.29 0.92
C GLY A 34 -2.69 -9.34 2.24
N GLN A 35 -3.22 -10.50 2.67
CA GLN A 35 -3.99 -10.58 3.94
C GLN A 35 -3.11 -10.54 5.21
N LYS A 36 -1.89 -11.08 5.15
CA LYS A 36 -0.96 -11.08 6.30
C LYS A 36 -0.41 -9.69 6.58
N GLU A 37 -0.27 -8.89 5.52
CA GLU A 37 0.22 -7.52 5.56
C GLU A 37 -0.72 -6.61 6.36
N ILE A 38 -2.03 -6.72 6.13
CA ILE A 38 -3.04 -5.96 6.88
C ILE A 38 -2.94 -6.26 8.37
N LYS A 39 -2.88 -7.55 8.74
CA LYS A 39 -2.77 -7.96 10.14
C LYS A 39 -1.53 -7.35 10.81
N LEU A 40 -0.39 -7.38 10.13
CA LEU A 40 0.86 -6.80 10.63
C LEU A 40 0.76 -5.28 10.79
N LEU A 41 0.26 -4.56 9.79
CA LEU A 41 0.21 -3.09 9.80
C LEU A 41 -0.89 -2.52 10.72
N THR A 42 -1.83 -3.36 11.14
CA THR A 42 -2.83 -3.02 12.17
C THR A 42 -2.39 -3.38 13.59
N ASP A 43 -1.28 -4.12 13.75
CA ASP A 43 -0.76 -4.50 15.06
C ASP A 43 -0.34 -3.24 15.85
N PRO A 44 -0.77 -3.04 17.11
CA PRO A 44 -0.47 -1.82 17.87
C PRO A 44 1.03 -1.50 17.99
N ASP A 45 1.89 -2.51 18.00
CA ASP A 45 3.34 -2.32 18.14
C ASP A 45 3.99 -1.88 16.81
N VAL A 46 3.29 -2.08 15.69
CA VAL A 46 3.72 -1.73 14.33
C VAL A 46 3.00 -0.47 13.82
N LYS A 47 1.74 -0.31 14.20
CA LYS A 47 0.83 0.75 13.75
C LYS A 47 1.39 2.12 14.16
N GLY A 48 1.89 2.87 13.17
CA GLY A 48 2.42 4.22 13.37
C GLY A 48 3.89 4.29 13.78
N HIS A 49 4.63 3.19 13.69
CA HIS A 49 6.09 3.21 13.79
C HIS A 49 6.68 4.02 12.63
N LEU A 50 7.73 4.82 12.90
CA LEU A 50 8.31 5.75 11.90
C LEU A 50 8.83 5.03 10.65
N ASP A 51 9.36 3.82 10.80
CA ASP A 51 9.89 3.01 9.69
C ASP A 51 8.83 2.13 8.99
N MET A 52 7.55 2.28 9.33
CA MET A 52 6.46 1.48 8.77
C MET A 52 5.47 2.34 8.00
N VAL A 53 4.96 1.80 6.89
CA VAL A 53 3.90 2.47 6.13
C VAL A 53 2.63 2.61 6.96
N LYS A 54 2.00 3.77 6.89
CA LYS A 54 0.79 4.06 7.65
C LYS A 54 -0.44 3.67 6.86
N LEU A 55 -1.28 2.81 7.42
CA LEU A 55 -2.61 2.55 6.89
C LEU A 55 -3.52 3.76 7.17
N ILE A 56 -4.10 4.35 6.13
CA ILE A 56 -4.96 5.54 6.22
C ILE A 56 -6.41 5.27 5.83
N GLY A 57 -6.67 4.16 5.13
CA GLY A 57 -8.05 3.78 4.82
C GLY A 57 -8.21 2.35 4.35
N CYS A 58 -9.47 1.96 4.19
CA CYS A 58 -9.86 0.64 3.72
C CYS A 58 -11.14 0.69 2.87
N CYS A 59 -11.29 -0.32 2.02
CA CYS A 59 -12.50 -0.63 1.27
C CYS A 59 -12.83 -2.11 1.48
N SER A 60 -14.08 -2.42 1.78
CA SER A 60 -14.56 -3.80 1.89
C SER A 60 -15.94 -3.89 1.27
N GLU A 61 -15.98 -4.08 -0.05
CA GLU A 61 -17.22 -4.14 -0.84
C GLU A 61 -17.15 -5.32 -1.83
N ASN A 62 -18.27 -6.00 -2.05
CA ASN A 62 -18.39 -7.03 -3.10
C ASN A 62 -17.30 -8.10 -3.08
N TRP A 63 -16.90 -8.57 -1.88
CA TRP A 63 -15.81 -9.55 -1.68
C TRP A 63 -14.41 -9.04 -2.06
N GLN A 64 -14.27 -7.75 -2.34
CA GLN A 64 -13.01 -7.09 -2.61
C GLN A 64 -12.55 -6.35 -1.36
N LEU A 65 -11.30 -6.61 -0.98
CA LEU A 65 -10.63 -5.95 0.14
C LEU A 65 -9.54 -5.04 -0.43
N GLY A 66 -9.68 -3.74 -0.17
CA GLY A 66 -8.69 -2.72 -0.49
C GLY A 66 -8.16 -2.07 0.77
N VAL A 67 -6.87 -1.76 0.77
CA VAL A 67 -6.20 -1.01 1.83
C VAL A 67 -5.43 0.15 1.21
N VAL A 68 -5.52 1.31 1.86
CA VAL A 68 -4.92 2.55 1.39
C VAL A 68 -3.84 2.96 2.37
N TYR A 69 -2.62 3.11 1.87
CA TYR A 69 -1.45 3.50 2.65
C TYR A 69 -1.03 4.93 2.31
N ASP A 70 -0.48 5.62 3.29
CA ASP A 70 0.29 6.83 3.09
C ASP A 70 1.70 6.43 2.62
N LEU A 71 1.91 6.49 1.30
CA LEU A 71 3.17 6.12 0.67
C LEU A 71 3.96 7.38 0.32
N GLU A 72 5.24 7.37 0.69
CA GLU A 72 6.17 8.36 0.16
C GLU A 72 6.43 8.08 -1.33
N PRO A 73 6.57 9.14 -2.17
CA PRO A 73 6.75 9.00 -3.61
C PRO A 73 8.11 8.43 -4.02
N ILE A 74 9.02 8.21 -3.07
CA ILE A 74 10.30 7.56 -3.32
C ILE A 74 9.99 6.08 -3.52
N ASN A 75 10.18 5.63 -4.77
CA ASN A 75 9.99 4.27 -5.26
C ASN A 75 10.55 3.20 -4.30
N SER A 76 10.18 1.93 -4.46
CA SER A 76 10.71 0.87 -3.60
C SER A 76 12.25 0.86 -3.58
N LEU A 77 12.85 0.57 -2.42
CA LEU A 77 14.32 0.46 -2.31
C LEU A 77 14.89 -0.52 -3.34
N SER A 78 14.18 -1.62 -3.63
CA SER A 78 14.56 -2.56 -4.69
C SER A 78 14.65 -1.89 -6.05
N ASN A 79 13.68 -1.04 -6.42
CA ASN A 79 13.72 -0.30 -7.67
C ASN A 79 14.87 0.73 -7.69
N ILE A 80 15.12 1.41 -6.57
CA ILE A 80 16.22 2.39 -6.47
C ILE A 80 17.58 1.70 -6.61
N VAL A 81 17.80 0.60 -5.90
CA VAL A 81 19.04 -0.17 -5.95
C VAL A 81 19.26 -0.76 -7.35
N LEU A 82 18.21 -1.30 -7.99
CA LEU A 82 18.31 -1.84 -9.35
C LEU A 82 18.58 -0.75 -10.41
N GLN A 83 18.06 0.47 -10.23
CA GLN A 83 18.37 1.59 -11.10
C GLN A 83 19.80 2.09 -10.91
N GLY A 84 20.31 2.12 -9.67
CA GLY A 84 21.70 2.49 -9.38
C GLY A 84 22.74 1.45 -9.86
N LEU A 85 22.32 0.19 -10.03
CA LEU A 85 23.16 -0.90 -10.56
C LEU A 85 23.17 -0.98 -12.09
N ARG A 86 22.50 -0.09 -12.82
CA ARG A 86 22.83 0.20 -14.23
C ARG A 86 24.15 0.99 -14.29
N VAL A 87 25.22 0.38 -13.78
CA VAL A 87 26.58 0.77 -14.12
C VAL A 87 26.79 0.26 -15.54
N GLU A 88 27.15 1.17 -16.44
CA GLU A 88 27.52 0.83 -17.82
C GLU A 88 28.52 -0.33 -17.83
N GLY A 89 28.33 -1.24 -18.79
CA GLY A 89 29.08 -2.48 -18.87
C GLY A 89 30.60 -2.27 -18.79
N CYS A 90 31.24 -3.09 -17.95
CA CYS A 90 32.64 -3.41 -18.10
C CYS A 90 32.91 -4.11 -19.44
#